data_AF-A0A1Q3GJ47-F1
#
_entry.id   AF-A0A1Q3GJ47-F1
#
_cell.length_a   1.000
_cell.length_b   1.000
_cell.length_c   1.000
_cell.angle_alpha   90.00
_cell.angle_beta   90.00
_cell.angle_gamma   90.00
#
_symmetry.space_group_name_H-M   'P 1'
#
loop_
_entity.id
_entity.type
_entity.pdbx_description
1 polymer ?
#
loop_
_entity_poly.entity_id
_entity_poly.type
_entity_poly.pdbx_seq_one_letter_code
_entity_poly.pdbx_strand_id
1 'polypeptide(L)'
;MQELLRHSLAATAYRFQKAVYQADEQFGNLELGHGVRTPSELVNHMNNVLQFTIAAIQAIERQTIHQKSFGEEVALFNQKLQELDQSIEAHELRLETAKKVLQGPISDVLTHVGQLAMMRRFHQEPIQGESFFKATIEVGKFDYF
;
A
#
# COMPACT_ATOMS: atom_id res chain seq x y z
N MET A 1 -0.06 16.96 12.40
CA MET A 1 1.07 16.33 11.66
C MET A 1 0.94 14.83 11.60
N GLN A 2 0.79 14.16 12.75
CA GLN A 2 0.43 12.74 12.81
C GLN A 2 -0.86 12.46 12.03
N GLU A 3 -1.86 13.33 12.16
CA GLU A 3 -3.08 13.29 11.35
C GLU A 3 -2.82 13.34 9.83
N LEU A 4 -1.99 14.26 9.34
CA LEU A 4 -1.64 14.33 7.90
C LEU A 4 -0.87 13.11 7.41
N LEU A 5 0.00 12.55 8.24
CA LEU A 5 0.76 11.34 7.91
C LEU A 5 -0.20 10.13 7.82
N ARG A 6 -1.06 9.95 8.82
CA ARG A 6 -2.08 8.90 8.83
C ARG A 6 -3.11 9.07 7.73
N HIS A 7 -3.52 10.30 7.42
CA HIS A 7 -4.41 10.60 6.30
C HIS A 7 -3.74 10.28 4.96
N SER A 8 -2.44 10.56 4.80
CA SER A 8 -1.68 10.13 3.62
C SER A 8 -1.70 8.60 3.46
N LEU A 9 -1.60 7.86 4.58
CA LEU A 9 -1.70 6.40 4.57
C LEU A 9 -3.10 5.91 4.17
N ALA A 10 -4.16 6.51 4.73
CA ALA A 10 -5.55 6.22 4.36
C ALA A 10 -5.84 6.54 2.88
N ALA A 11 -5.30 7.64 2.36
CA ALA A 11 -5.43 8.00 0.94
C ALA A 11 -4.69 7.02 0.02
N THR A 12 -3.54 6.51 0.44
CA THR A 12 -2.83 5.43 -0.25
C THR A 12 -3.64 4.14 -0.22
N ALA A 13 -4.24 3.78 0.92
CA ALA A 13 -5.10 2.61 1.06
C ALA A 13 -6.31 2.66 0.11
N TYR A 14 -7.01 3.78 0.06
CA TYR A 14 -8.15 3.98 -0.84
C TYR A 14 -7.76 3.73 -2.31
N ARG A 15 -6.65 4.33 -2.75
CA ARG A 15 -6.15 4.18 -4.12
C ARG A 15 -5.66 2.76 -4.41
N PHE A 16 -5.00 2.12 -3.46
CA PHE A 16 -4.59 0.73 -3.56
C PHE A 16 -5.80 -0.17 -3.76
N GLN A 17 -6.82 -0.06 -2.92
CA GLN A 17 -8.02 -0.89 -2.98
C GLN A 17 -8.78 -0.69 -4.29
N LYS A 18 -8.86 0.55 -4.79
CA LYS A 18 -9.35 0.82 -6.14
C LYS A 18 -8.55 0.09 -7.23
N ALA A 19 -7.23 -0.02 -7.07
CA ALA A 19 -6.36 -0.68 -8.05
C ALA A 19 -6.43 -2.21 -8.03
N VAL A 20 -6.87 -2.80 -6.92
CA VAL A 20 -7.03 -4.26 -6.78
C VAL A 20 -8.49 -4.71 -6.68
N TYR A 21 -9.44 -3.78 -6.80
CA TYR A 21 -10.87 -4.08 -6.71
C TYR A 21 -11.29 -5.10 -7.78
N GLN A 22 -11.84 -6.23 -7.32
CA GLN A 22 -12.25 -7.38 -8.14
C GLN A 22 -11.14 -7.98 -9.01
N ALA A 23 -9.87 -7.67 -8.74
CA ALA A 23 -8.75 -8.27 -9.44
C ALA A 23 -8.52 -9.70 -8.93
N ASP A 24 -8.26 -10.63 -9.85
CA ASP A 24 -8.06 -12.05 -9.56
C ASP A 24 -6.60 -12.47 -9.71
N GLU A 25 -6.34 -13.78 -9.61
CA GLU A 25 -4.99 -14.34 -9.78
C GLU A 25 -4.46 -14.20 -11.22
N GLN A 26 -5.30 -14.01 -12.24
CA GLN A 26 -4.82 -13.74 -13.61
C GLN A 26 -4.18 -12.36 -13.67
N PHE A 27 -4.80 -11.37 -13.02
CA PHE A 27 -4.17 -10.06 -12.82
C PHE A 27 -2.90 -10.21 -11.97
N GLY A 28 -2.98 -10.94 -10.85
CA GLY A 28 -1.85 -11.20 -9.96
C GLY A 28 -0.58 -11.70 -10.65
N ASN A 29 -0.76 -12.56 -11.66
CA ASN A 29 0.31 -13.18 -12.44
C ASN A 29 0.57 -12.50 -13.80
N LEU A 30 0.04 -11.28 -14.02
CA LEU A 30 0.26 -10.55 -15.25
C LEU A 30 1.75 -10.23 -15.45
N GLU A 31 2.34 -10.81 -16.48
CA GLU A 31 3.71 -10.52 -16.91
C GLU A 31 3.72 -9.50 -18.06
N LEU A 32 4.41 -8.38 -17.87
CA LEU A 32 4.61 -7.36 -18.92
C LEU A 32 5.98 -7.47 -19.61
N GLY A 33 6.77 -8.49 -19.26
CA GLY A 33 8.11 -8.72 -19.78
C GLY A 33 9.16 -7.73 -19.25
N HIS A 34 10.37 -7.78 -19.80
CA HIS A 34 11.48 -6.86 -19.50
C HIS A 34 11.86 -6.73 -18.02
N GLY A 35 11.63 -7.77 -17.20
CA GLY A 35 11.92 -7.75 -15.77
C GLY A 35 10.98 -6.88 -14.94
N VAL A 36 9.82 -6.48 -15.50
CA VAL A 36 8.77 -5.82 -14.75
C VAL A 36 8.17 -6.82 -13.76
N ARG A 37 8.07 -6.43 -12.49
CA ARG A 37 7.41 -7.23 -11.45
C ARG A 37 5.95 -7.49 -11.79
N THR A 38 5.47 -8.69 -11.51
CA THR A 38 4.03 -9.01 -11.56
C THR A 38 3.27 -8.22 -10.48
N PRO A 39 1.93 -8.07 -10.58
CA PRO A 39 1.17 -7.43 -9.52
C PRO A 39 1.34 -8.10 -8.16
N SER A 40 1.42 -9.43 -8.08
CA SER A 40 1.71 -10.15 -6.83
C SER A 40 3.08 -9.78 -6.25
N GLU A 41 4.12 -9.72 -7.09
CA GLU A 41 5.46 -9.32 -6.65
C GLU A 41 5.52 -7.86 -6.20
N LEU A 42 4.77 -6.97 -6.85
CA LEU A 42 4.64 -5.57 -6.44
C LEU A 42 3.97 -5.45 -5.08
N VAL A 43 2.86 -6.16 -4.84
CA VAL A 43 2.19 -6.12 -3.54
C VAL A 43 3.06 -6.74 -2.45
N ASN A 44 3.78 -7.84 -2.73
CA ASN A 44 4.76 -8.39 -1.79
C ASN A 44 5.90 -7.43 -1.43
N HIS A 45 6.42 -6.71 -2.43
CA HIS A 45 7.42 -5.65 -2.20
C HIS A 45 6.85 -4.56 -1.28
N MET A 46 5.64 -4.07 -1.57
CA MET A 46 4.98 -3.08 -0.72
C MET A 46 4.74 -3.61 0.71
N ASN A 47 4.35 -4.88 0.88
CA ASN A 47 4.24 -5.54 2.18
C ASN A 47 5.57 -5.51 2.96
N ASN A 48 6.67 -5.81 2.29
CA ASN A 48 8.01 -5.75 2.88
C ASN A 48 8.42 -4.31 3.27
N VAL A 49 8.04 -3.30 2.48
CA VAL A 49 8.28 -1.88 2.79
C VAL A 49 7.50 -1.47 4.05
N LEU A 50 6.23 -1.84 4.17
CA LEU A 50 5.44 -1.56 5.36
C LEU A 50 6.00 -2.30 6.59
N GLN A 51 6.35 -3.58 6.46
CA GLN A 51 6.94 -4.36 7.55
C GLN A 51 8.27 -3.78 8.05
N PHE A 52 9.13 -3.33 7.14
CA PHE A 52 10.36 -2.60 7.50
C PHE A 52 10.05 -1.34 8.29
N THR A 53 9.05 -0.57 7.85
CA THR A 53 8.66 0.70 8.48
C THR A 53 8.10 0.49 9.88
N ILE A 54 7.22 -0.50 10.04
CA ILE A 54 6.66 -0.90 11.33
C ILE A 54 7.78 -1.30 12.29
N ALA A 55 8.69 -2.18 11.85
CA ALA A 55 9.81 -2.63 12.68
C ALA A 55 10.71 -1.47 13.12
N ALA A 56 10.96 -0.51 12.22
CA ALA A 56 11.74 0.68 12.54
C ALA A 56 11.04 1.62 13.53
N ILE A 57 9.72 1.80 13.44
CA ILE A 57 8.94 2.62 14.38
C ILE A 57 8.91 1.97 15.77
N GLN A 58 8.66 0.66 15.81
CA GLN A 58 8.53 -0.12 17.05
C GLN A 58 9.90 -0.50 17.66
N ALA A 59 11.01 -0.20 16.97
CA ALA A 59 12.37 -0.57 17.36
C ALA A 59 12.55 -2.09 17.60
N ILE A 60 11.93 -2.91 16.75
CA ILE A 60 12.03 -4.38 16.77
C ILE A 60 12.82 -4.90 15.56
N GLU A 61 13.22 -6.17 15.62
CA GLU A 61 13.85 -6.84 14.49
C GLU A 61 12.85 -7.00 13.33
N ARG A 62 13.29 -6.69 12.11
CA ARG A 62 12.48 -6.85 10.91
C ARG A 62 12.38 -8.33 10.53
N GLN A 63 11.15 -8.79 10.29
CA GLN A 63 10.89 -10.05 9.60
C GLN A 63 10.74 -9.83 8.09
N THR A 64 11.25 -10.77 7.28
CA THR A 64 11.06 -10.77 5.83
C THR A 64 9.75 -11.49 5.50
N ILE A 65 8.93 -10.87 4.65
CA ILE A 65 7.69 -11.48 4.16
C ILE A 65 8.00 -12.16 2.83
N HIS A 66 7.76 -13.47 2.76
CA HIS A 66 7.88 -14.23 1.52
C HIS A 66 6.60 -14.11 0.68
N GLN A 67 6.77 -14.17 -0.64
CA GLN A 67 5.67 -14.02 -1.59
C GLN A 67 4.59 -15.11 -1.42
N LYS A 68 3.34 -14.70 -1.58
CA LYS A 68 2.12 -15.51 -1.51
C LYS A 68 1.30 -15.37 -2.80
N SER A 69 0.10 -15.95 -2.83
CA SER A 69 -0.88 -15.69 -3.90
C SER A 69 -1.31 -14.22 -3.89
N PHE A 70 -1.84 -13.73 -5.01
CA PHE A 70 -2.22 -12.32 -5.14
C PHE A 70 -3.24 -11.90 -4.09
N GLY A 71 -4.29 -12.71 -3.90
CA GLY A 71 -5.32 -12.45 -2.90
C GLY A 71 -4.75 -12.38 -1.47
N GLU A 72 -3.82 -13.27 -1.12
CA GLU A 72 -3.16 -13.25 0.18
C GLU A 72 -2.26 -12.03 0.36
N GLU A 73 -1.54 -11.60 -0.69
CA GLU A 73 -0.71 -10.40 -0.65
C GLU A 73 -1.56 -9.14 -0.44
N VAL A 74 -2.70 -9.02 -1.12
CA VAL A 74 -3.66 -7.92 -0.95
C VAL A 74 -4.22 -7.88 0.47
N ALA A 75 -4.63 -9.04 1.00
CA ALA A 75 -5.14 -9.15 2.37
C ALA A 75 -4.08 -8.75 3.41
N LEU A 76 -2.85 -9.25 3.24
CA LEU A 76 -1.73 -8.91 4.11
C LEU A 76 -1.39 -7.42 4.02
N PHE A 77 -1.49 -6.81 2.84
CA PHE A 77 -1.21 -5.40 2.66
C PHE A 77 -2.22 -4.51 3.38
N ASN A 78 -3.51 -4.83 3.32
CA ASN A 78 -4.52 -4.12 4.10
C ASN A 78 -4.26 -4.26 5.62
N GLN A 79 -3.85 -5.44 6.10
CA GLN A 79 -3.46 -5.61 7.51
C GLN A 79 -2.23 -4.76 7.88
N LYS A 80 -1.20 -4.72 7.03
CA LYS A 80 0.03 -3.96 7.29
C LYS A 80 -0.21 -2.44 7.25
N LEU A 81 -1.15 -1.96 6.44
CA LEU A 81 -1.57 -0.56 6.48
C LEU A 81 -2.18 -0.21 7.84
N GLN A 82 -3.08 -1.05 8.35
CA GLN A 82 -3.70 -0.86 9.66
C GLN A 82 -2.68 -0.92 10.80
N GLU A 83 -1.77 -1.89 10.77
CA GLU A 83 -0.71 -2.04 11.77
C GLU A 83 0.26 -0.84 11.76
N LEU A 84 0.61 -0.33 10.57
CA LEU A 84 1.44 0.86 10.46
C LEU A 84 0.71 2.09 11.02
N ASP A 85 -0.58 2.26 10.74
CA ASP A 85 -1.39 3.35 11.28
C ASP A 85 -1.41 3.34 12.82
N GLN A 86 -1.68 2.16 13.41
CA GLN A 86 -1.63 1.94 14.86
C GLN A 86 -0.25 2.23 15.43
N SER A 87 0.82 1.83 14.71
CA SER A 87 2.19 2.09 15.14
C SER A 87 2.52 3.58 15.12
N ILE A 88 2.07 4.31 14.09
CA ILE A 88 2.22 5.76 14.00
C ILE A 88 1.47 6.45 15.14
N GLU A 89 0.24 6.02 15.43
CA GLU A 89 -0.59 6.56 16.51
C GLU A 89 0.06 6.33 17.88
N ALA A 90 0.46 5.10 18.19
CA ALA A 90 0.99 4.73 19.50
C ALA A 90 2.35 5.35 19.85
N HIS A 91 3.19 5.65 18.86
CA HIS A 91 4.58 6.08 19.09
C HIS A 91 4.82 7.59 18.93
N GLU A 92 3.78 8.37 18.59
CA GLU A 92 3.86 9.83 18.41
C GLU A 92 5.15 10.30 17.71
N LEU A 93 5.30 9.93 16.44
CA LEU A 93 6.54 10.14 15.70
C LEU A 93 7.00 11.60 15.72
N ARG A 94 8.28 11.80 16.06
CA ARG A 94 8.97 13.09 15.88
C ARG A 94 8.91 13.54 14.42
N LEU A 95 8.84 14.85 14.17
CA LEU A 95 8.71 15.43 12.83
C LEU A 95 9.73 14.88 11.82
N GLU A 96 11.00 14.76 12.21
CA GLU A 96 12.05 14.26 11.32
C GLU A 96 11.85 12.78 10.94
N THR A 97 11.32 11.98 11.85
CA THR A 97 10.94 10.58 11.56
C THR A 97 9.70 10.55 10.67
N ALA A 98 8.67 11.35 10.98
CA ALA A 98 7.46 11.45 10.18
C ALA A 98 7.75 11.86 8.73
N LYS A 99 8.64 12.83 8.51
CA LYS A 99 9.13 13.22 7.18
C LYS A 99 9.75 12.04 6.44
N LYS A 100 10.62 11.26 7.09
CA LYS A 100 11.27 10.09 6.46
C LYS A 100 10.28 8.98 6.13
N VAL A 101 9.29 8.73 7.00
CA VAL A 101 8.20 7.76 6.75
C VAL A 101 7.36 8.19 5.55
N LEU A 102 7.03 9.48 5.43
CA LEU A 102 6.32 10.01 4.28
C LEU A 102 7.17 9.92 2.99
N GLN A 103 8.42 10.39 3.07
CA GLN A 103 9.35 10.50 1.95
C GLN A 103 9.73 9.15 1.33
N GLY A 104 9.99 8.14 2.16
CA GLY A 104 10.40 6.82 1.69
C GLY A 104 9.19 5.89 1.59
N PRO A 105 8.81 5.21 2.69
CA PRO A 105 7.82 4.14 2.67
C PRO A 105 6.47 4.51 2.03
N ILE A 106 5.82 5.59 2.46
CA ILE A 106 4.47 5.93 1.97
C ILE A 106 4.53 6.37 0.50
N SER A 107 5.55 7.15 0.12
CA SER A 107 5.72 7.60 -1.27
C SER A 107 6.08 6.45 -2.22
N ASP A 108 6.90 5.49 -1.79
CA ASP A 108 7.25 4.28 -2.55
C ASP A 108 6.01 3.43 -2.82
N VAL A 109 5.24 3.13 -1.77
CA VAL A 109 3.97 2.39 -1.88
C VAL A 109 2.99 3.11 -2.80
N LEU A 110 2.78 4.42 -2.64
CA LEU A 110 1.89 5.18 -3.51
C LEU A 110 2.33 5.16 -4.98
N THR A 111 3.65 5.15 -5.23
CA THR A 111 4.20 5.01 -6.58
C THR A 111 3.86 3.64 -7.19
N HIS A 112 4.00 2.57 -6.40
CA HIS A 112 3.64 1.22 -6.83
C HIS A 112 2.13 1.02 -7.02
N VAL A 113 1.29 1.72 -6.24
CA VAL A 113 -0.16 1.79 -6.50
C VAL A 113 -0.45 2.37 -7.89
N GLY A 114 0.30 3.39 -8.32
CA GLY A 114 0.23 3.93 -9.67
C GLY A 114 0.60 2.91 -10.75
N GLN A 115 1.59 2.05 -10.50
CA GLN A 115 1.96 0.96 -11.40
C GLN A 115 0.84 -0.08 -11.51
N LEU A 116 0.28 -0.53 -10.38
CA LEU A 116 -0.88 -1.44 -10.39
C LEU A 116 -2.05 -0.86 -11.19
N ALA A 117 -2.35 0.43 -10.99
CA ALA A 117 -3.40 1.11 -11.74
C ALA A 117 -3.15 1.15 -13.25
N MET A 118 -1.90 1.31 -13.68
CA MET A 118 -1.52 1.21 -15.09
C MET A 118 -1.66 -0.25 -15.59
N MET A 119 -1.21 -1.22 -14.80
CA MET A 119 -1.29 -2.66 -15.15
C MET A 119 -2.73 -3.12 -15.32
N ARG A 120 -3.69 -2.58 -14.55
CA ARG A 120 -5.14 -2.82 -14.75
C ARG A 120 -5.59 -2.52 -16.19
N ARG A 121 -5.04 -1.46 -16.81
CA ARG A 121 -5.34 -1.12 -18.22
C ARG A 121 -4.73 -2.12 -19.20
N PHE A 122 -3.51 -2.57 -18.95
CA PHE A 122 -2.87 -3.62 -19.76
C PHE A 122 -3.63 -4.95 -19.66
N HIS A 123 -4.23 -5.23 -18.50
CA HIS A 123 -5.10 -6.37 -18.28
C HIS A 123 -6.54 -6.18 -18.81
N GLN A 124 -6.81 -5.10 -19.56
CA GLN A 124 -8.14 -4.78 -20.13
C GLN A 124 -9.25 -4.56 -19.09
N GLU A 125 -8.91 -4.31 -17.82
CA GLU A 125 -9.85 -4.04 -16.73
C GLU A 125 -9.55 -2.68 -16.06
N PRO A 126 -9.71 -1.56 -16.77
CA PRO A 126 -9.31 -0.26 -16.28
C PRO A 126 -10.11 0.17 -15.03
N ILE A 127 -9.42 0.79 -14.06
CA ILE A 127 -10.07 1.39 -12.89
C ILE A 127 -11.02 2.52 -13.36
N GLN A 128 -12.24 2.52 -12.84
CA GLN A 128 -13.20 3.61 -13.06
C GLN A 128 -12.66 4.93 -12.47
N GLY A 129 -12.57 5.95 -13.31
CA GLY A 129 -12.12 7.28 -12.92
C GLY A 129 -13.07 7.95 -11.93
N GLU A 130 -12.50 8.66 -10.97
CA GLU A 130 -13.23 9.43 -9.95
C GLU A 130 -12.42 10.65 -9.51
N SER A 131 -13.06 11.55 -8.75
CA SER A 131 -12.35 12.66 -8.12
C SER A 131 -11.91 12.26 -6.71
N PHE A 132 -10.62 11.99 -6.52
CA PHE A 132 -10.06 11.72 -5.19
C PHE A 132 -10.22 12.91 -4.21
N PHE A 133 -10.41 14.12 -4.72
CA PHE A 133 -10.74 15.29 -3.90
C PHE A 133 -12.14 15.21 -3.28
N LYS A 134 -13.07 14.50 -3.92
CA LYS A 134 -14.45 14.29 -3.44
C LYS A 134 -14.64 12.95 -2.72
N ALA A 135 -13.62 12.09 -2.71
CA ALA A 135 -13.70 10.78 -2.05
C ALA A 135 -13.70 10.95 -0.53
N THR A 136 -14.56 10.18 0.16
CA THR A 136 -14.58 10.15 1.62
C THR A 136 -13.47 9.24 2.13
N ILE A 137 -12.37 9.84 2.58
CA ILE A 137 -11.18 9.15 3.08
C ILE A 137 -11.00 9.55 4.55
N GLU A 138 -11.05 8.55 5.43
CA GLU A 138 -11.03 8.75 6.88
C GLU A 138 -9.76 8.15 7.47
N VAL A 139 -9.14 8.86 8.41
CA VAL A 139 -7.98 8.34 9.14
C VAL A 139 -8.38 7.08 9.89
N GLY A 140 -7.52 6.05 9.85
CA GLY A 140 -7.79 4.77 10.51
C GLY A 140 -8.73 3.83 9.74
N LYS A 141 -9.33 4.29 8.63
CA LYS A 141 -10.16 3.45 7.76
C LYS A 141 -9.35 2.82 6.64
N PHE A 142 -9.42 1.49 6.54
CA PHE A 142 -8.67 0.67 5.59
C PHE A 142 -9.54 -0.38 4.90
N ASP A 143 -10.85 -0.15 4.83
CA ASP A 143 -11.86 -1.02 4.22
C ASP A 143 -12.88 -0.16 3.46
N TYR A 144 -12.57 0.18 2.21
CA TYR A 144 -13.39 1.07 1.39
C TYR A 144 -14.29 0.33 0.39
N PHE A 145 -13.96 -0.91 0.05
CA PHE A 145 -14.60 -1.69 -1.01
C PHE A 145 -14.81 -3.15 -0.62
#